data_AF-A0A6L3F9Y3-F1
#
_entry.id   AF-A0A6L3F9Y3-F1
#
_cell.length_a   1.000
_cell.length_b   1.000
_cell.length_c   1.000
_cell.angle_alpha   90.00
_cell.angle_beta   90.00
_cell.angle_gamma   90.00
#
_symmetry.space_group_name_H-M   'P 1'
#
loop_
_entity.id
_entity.type
_entity.pdbx_description
1 polymer ?
#
loop_
_entity_poly.entity_id
_entity_poly.type
_entity_poly.pdbx_seq_one_letter_code
_entity_poly.pdbx_strand_id
1 'polypeptide(L)'
;MAEKMVRTQVYLPRDIYEALKAHASDKGVTMATQIREALAQYVVKKEPEEGHILADDDPIWDLIGIGESGITDGSVNHDKYIYARDWDPEPDEKE
;
A
#
# COMPACT_ATOMS: atom_id res chain seq x y z
N MET A 1 14.62 -1.88 -23.98
CA MET A 1 16.03 -2.27 -23.70
C MET A 1 15.95 -3.59 -22.96
N ALA A 2 16.52 -4.67 -23.48
CA ALA A 2 16.47 -5.96 -22.79
C ALA A 2 17.31 -5.83 -21.51
N GLU A 3 16.65 -5.88 -20.37
CA GLU A 3 17.29 -5.89 -19.06
C GLU A 3 18.34 -7.00 -19.01
N LYS A 4 19.54 -6.69 -18.54
CA LYS A 4 20.68 -7.61 -18.56
C LYS A 4 20.50 -8.68 -17.48
N MET A 5 19.76 -9.75 -17.81
CA MET A 5 19.58 -10.88 -16.90
C MET A 5 20.90 -11.66 -16.71
N VAL A 6 21.26 -11.91 -15.46
CA VAL A 6 22.41 -12.73 -15.08
C VAL A 6 21.91 -14.14 -14.75
N ARG A 7 22.55 -15.16 -15.34
CA ARG A 7 22.22 -16.56 -15.02
C ARG A 7 22.72 -16.89 -13.61
N THR A 8 21.79 -17.21 -12.72
CA THR A 8 22.10 -17.61 -11.34
C THR A 8 21.56 -19.01 -11.08
N GLN A 9 22.36 -19.87 -10.48
CA GLN A 9 21.96 -21.22 -10.04
C GLN A 9 21.88 -21.23 -8.52
N VAL A 10 20.74 -21.62 -7.97
CA VAL A 10 20.49 -21.72 -6.52
C VAL A 10 19.82 -23.05 -6.21
N TYR A 11 20.17 -23.64 -5.06
CA TYR A 11 19.45 -24.81 -4.54
C TYR A 11 18.24 -24.34 -3.74
N LEU A 12 17.09 -24.94 -4.01
CA LEU A 12 15.85 -24.71 -3.26
C LEU A 12 15.49 -25.98 -2.49
N PRO A 13 15.03 -25.86 -1.22
CA PRO A 13 14.36 -26.95 -0.53
C PRO A 13 13.19 -27.50 -1.37
N ARG A 14 12.95 -28.81 -1.29
CA ARG A 14 11.97 -29.49 -2.14
C ARG A 14 10.54 -29.00 -1.92
N ASP A 15 10.17 -28.80 -0.66
CA ASP A 15 8.90 -28.22 -0.23
C ASP A 15 8.67 -26.83 -0.85
N ILE A 16 9.69 -25.96 -0.83
CA ILE A 16 9.62 -24.62 -1.43
C ILE A 16 9.47 -24.72 -2.95
N TYR A 17 10.21 -25.61 -3.61
CA TYR A 17 10.07 -25.83 -5.05
C TYR A 17 8.66 -26.27 -5.44
N GLU A 18 8.09 -27.22 -4.69
CA GLU A 18 6.73 -27.73 -4.94
C GLU A 18 5.68 -26.63 -4.71
N ALA A 19 5.82 -25.82 -3.66
CA ALA A 19 4.94 -24.69 -3.39
C ALA A 19 5.00 -23.62 -4.49
N LEU A 20 6.21 -23.27 -4.95
CA LEU A 20 6.38 -22.33 -6.07
C LEU A 20 5.74 -22.85 -7.35
N LYS A 21 5.87 -24.15 -7.63
CA LYS A 21 5.27 -24.77 -8.81
C LYS A 21 3.74 -24.75 -8.76
N ALA A 22 3.16 -25.06 -7.61
CA ALA A 22 1.71 -25.01 -7.41
C ALA A 22 1.17 -23.59 -7.58
N HIS A 23 1.81 -22.60 -6.94
CA HIS A 23 1.40 -21.20 -7.01
C HIS A 23 1.54 -20.62 -8.43
N ALA A 24 2.61 -20.97 -9.15
CA ALA A 24 2.78 -20.60 -10.55
C ALA A 24 1.64 -21.11 -11.44
N SER A 25 1.22 -22.37 -11.23
CA SER A 25 0.09 -22.95 -11.96
C SER A 25 -1.24 -22.29 -11.64
N ASP A 26 -1.48 -21.92 -10.38
CA ASP A 26 -2.72 -21.28 -9.92
C ASP A 26 -2.87 -19.87 -10.48
N LYS A 27 -1.79 -19.08 -10.48
CA LYS A 27 -1.80 -17.68 -10.94
C LYS A 27 -1.50 -17.48 -12.42
N GLY A 28 -1.22 -18.55 -13.17
CA GLY A 28 -0.87 -18.47 -14.59
C GLY A 28 0.45 -17.74 -14.87
N VAL A 29 1.38 -17.74 -13.91
CA VAL A 29 2.72 -17.12 -14.04
C VAL A 29 3.81 -18.18 -14.08
N THR A 30 4.98 -17.85 -14.61
CA THR A 30 6.12 -18.78 -14.59
C THR A 30 6.84 -18.75 -13.25
N MET A 31 7.44 -19.86 -12.82
CA MET A 31 8.30 -19.90 -11.63
C MET A 31 9.38 -18.82 -11.65
N ALA A 32 9.98 -18.56 -12.82
CA ALA A 32 11.01 -17.55 -12.96
C ALA A 32 10.49 -16.13 -12.69
N THR A 33 9.25 -15.83 -13.10
CA THR A 33 8.62 -14.52 -12.83
C THR A 33 8.35 -14.35 -11.35
N GLN A 34 7.74 -15.36 -10.73
CA GLN A 34 7.47 -15.37 -9.30
C GLN A 34 8.75 -15.22 -8.46
N ILE A 35 9.83 -15.95 -8.81
CA ILE A 35 11.12 -15.85 -8.12
C ILE A 35 11.70 -14.44 -8.27
N ARG A 36 11.68 -13.86 -9.48
CA ARG A 36 12.19 -12.50 -9.70
C ARG A 36 11.40 -11.46 -8.91
N GLU A 37 10.07 -11.52 -8.91
CA GLU A 37 9.22 -10.59 -8.15
C GLU A 37 9.46 -10.70 -6.65
N ALA A 38 9.50 -11.92 -6.11
CA ALA A 38 9.76 -12.15 -4.70
C ALA A 38 11.14 -11.64 -4.27
N LEU A 39 12.17 -11.87 -5.09
CA LEU A 39 13.52 -11.37 -4.81
C LEU A 39 13.62 -9.85 -4.97
N ALA A 40 12.95 -9.26 -5.96
CA ALA A 40 12.90 -7.81 -6.10
C ALA A 40 12.26 -7.16 -4.87
N GLN A 41 11.12 -7.68 -4.42
CA GLN A 41 10.47 -7.20 -3.19
C GLN A 41 11.36 -7.41 -1.96
N TYR A 42 12.04 -8.55 -1.84
CA TYR A 42 12.94 -8.83 -0.72
C TYR A 42 14.13 -7.87 -0.69
N VAL A 43 14.74 -7.58 -1.84
CA VAL A 43 15.89 -6.68 -1.93
C VAL A 43 15.48 -5.23 -1.69
N VAL A 44 14.36 -4.78 -2.26
CA VAL A 44 13.81 -3.44 -2.00
C VAL A 44 13.46 -3.26 -0.53
N LYS A 45 12.89 -4.29 0.12
CA LYS A 45 12.61 -4.27 1.58
C LYS A 45 13.88 -4.36 2.46
N LYS A 46 15.03 -4.67 1.88
CA LYS A 46 16.30 -4.85 2.59
C LYS A 46 17.26 -3.67 2.41
N GLU A 47 16.96 -2.74 1.52
CA GLU A 47 17.41 -1.36 1.78
C GLU A 47 16.84 -1.01 3.15
N PRO A 48 17.71 -0.66 4.11
CA PRO A 48 17.29 -0.56 5.49
C PRO A 48 16.09 0.37 5.53
N GLU A 49 15.07 -0.08 6.26
CA GLU A 49 14.28 0.81 7.10
C GLU A 49 15.24 1.56 8.05
N GLU A 50 16.14 2.40 7.51
CA GLU A 50 16.25 3.75 8.04
C GLU A 50 14.83 4.22 7.89
N GLY A 51 14.12 4.26 9.02
CA GLY A 51 12.68 4.47 9.05
C GLY A 51 12.32 5.60 8.11
N HIS A 52 11.09 5.61 7.61
CA HIS A 52 10.53 6.76 6.90
C HIS A 52 10.65 8.02 7.78
N ILE A 53 11.85 8.59 7.85
CA ILE A 53 12.19 9.90 8.37
C ILE A 53 11.74 10.73 7.20
N LEU A 54 10.54 11.28 7.35
CA LEU A 54 10.00 12.27 6.43
C LEU A 54 11.13 13.25 6.13
N ALA A 55 11.59 13.23 4.89
CA ALA A 55 12.55 14.22 4.45
C ALA A 55 11.89 15.60 4.54
N ASP A 56 12.67 16.66 4.75
CA ASP A 56 12.14 18.02 4.80
C ASP A 56 11.42 18.41 3.49
N ASP A 57 11.73 17.74 2.37
CA ASP A 57 11.15 17.92 1.04
C ASP A 57 10.19 16.79 0.61
N ASP A 58 9.68 15.98 1.56
CA ASP A 58 8.75 14.90 1.25
C ASP A 58 7.42 15.43 0.67
N PRO A 59 6.96 14.96 -0.52
CA PRO A 59 5.69 15.38 -1.13
C PRO A 59 4.45 15.19 -0.25
N ILE A 60 4.52 14.38 0.81
CA ILE A 60 3.42 14.25 1.77
C ILE A 60 3.14 15.58 2.51
N TRP A 61 4.13 16.46 2.63
CA TRP A 61 3.95 17.79 3.22
C TRP A 61 3.02 18.67 2.37
N ASP A 62 3.01 18.46 1.05
CA ASP A 62 2.09 19.17 0.13
C ASP A 62 0.63 18.79 0.35
N LEU A 63 0.36 17.71 1.10
CA LEU A 63 -1.00 17.28 1.46
C LEU A 63 -1.60 18.16 2.59
N ILE A 64 -0.77 18.88 3.34
CA ILE A 64 -1.26 19.75 4.41
C ILE A 64 -1.99 20.95 3.80
N GLY A 65 -3.28 21.09 4.11
CA GLY A 65 -4.08 22.25 3.69
C GLY A 65 -4.77 22.09 2.33
N ILE A 66 -4.70 20.93 1.68
CA ILE A 66 -5.41 20.69 0.40
C ILE A 66 -6.93 20.66 0.52
N GLY A 67 -7.45 20.46 1.74
CA GLY A 67 -8.87 20.35 2.03
C GLY A 67 -9.26 21.27 3.19
N GLU A 68 -10.33 22.03 2.99
CA GLU A 68 -10.93 22.89 4.00
C GLU A 68 -12.42 22.53 4.14
N SER A 69 -12.87 22.28 5.36
CA SER A 69 -14.27 21.97 5.68
C SER A 69 -14.94 23.06 6.52
N GLY A 70 -14.18 24.04 7.02
CA GLY A 70 -14.67 25.03 7.99
C GLY A 70 -14.92 24.46 9.40
N ILE A 71 -14.65 23.18 9.64
CA ILE A 71 -14.88 22.50 10.92
C ILE A 71 -13.61 22.59 11.78
N THR A 72 -13.69 23.31 12.90
CA THR A 72 -12.53 23.60 13.77
C THR A 72 -12.17 22.45 14.72
N ASP A 73 -13.10 21.54 14.99
CA ASP A 73 -12.94 20.40 15.90
C ASP A 73 -13.12 19.05 15.19
N GLY A 74 -12.94 19.04 13.86
CA GLY A 74 -13.19 17.88 13.02
C GLY A 74 -12.31 16.68 13.36
N SER A 75 -11.10 16.89 13.89
CA SER A 75 -10.21 15.80 14.33
C SER A 75 -10.75 15.06 15.55
N VAL A 76 -11.35 15.79 16.50
CA VAL A 76 -11.89 15.25 17.75
C VAL A 76 -13.28 14.65 17.54
N ASN A 77 -14.13 15.34 16.78
CA ASN A 77 -15.53 15.01 16.58
C ASN A 77 -15.84 14.48 15.16
N HIS A 78 -14.87 13.82 14.51
CA HIS A 78 -15.03 13.36 13.12
C HIS A 78 -16.28 12.49 12.93
N ASP A 79 -16.57 11.59 13.87
CA ASP A 79 -17.75 10.72 13.83
C ASP A 79 -19.05 11.53 13.72
N LYS A 80 -19.20 12.62 14.49
CA LYS A 80 -20.37 13.50 14.39
C LYS A 80 -20.53 14.05 12.98
N TYR A 81 -19.45 14.51 12.35
CA TYR A 81 -19.53 15.18 11.05
C TYR A 81 -19.61 14.20 9.87
N ILE A 82 -19.05 13.00 10.01
CA ILE A 82 -19.13 11.94 9.01
C ILE A 82 -20.49 11.25 9.06
N TYR A 83 -21.03 10.98 10.26
CA TYR A 83 -22.24 10.17 10.41
C TYR A 83 -23.53 10.98 10.62
N ALA A 84 -23.49 12.26 11.03
CA ALA A 84 -24.72 13.05 11.20
C ALA A 84 -25.23 13.71 9.91
N ARG A 85 -24.40 13.81 8.84
CA ARG A 85 -24.79 14.54 7.62
C ARG A 85 -25.90 13.86 6.80
N ASP A 86 -26.11 12.57 6.99
CA ASP A 86 -27.04 11.78 6.15
C ASP A 86 -28.35 11.43 6.87
N TRP A 87 -28.56 11.89 8.12
CA TRP A 87 -29.69 11.44 8.95
C TRP A 87 -30.49 12.53 9.67
N ASP A 88 -30.10 13.80 9.68
CA ASP A 88 -30.98 14.81 10.29
C ASP A 88 -32.18 15.10 9.36
N PRO A 89 -33.43 14.78 9.76
CA PRO A 89 -34.59 15.30 9.04
C PRO A 89 -34.55 16.83 9.11
N GLU A 90 -34.88 17.49 8.00
CA GLU A 90 -35.05 18.95 7.94
C GLU A 90 -35.88 19.42 9.15
N PRO A 91 -35.49 20.51 9.83
CA PRO A 91 -36.27 20.98 10.97
C PRO A 91 -37.65 21.37 10.46
N ASP A 92 -38.67 20.63 10.90
CA ASP A 92 -40.07 21.01 10.71
C ASP A 92 -40.23 22.48 11.11
N GLU A 93 -40.54 23.34 10.12
CA GLU A 93 -41.02 24.69 10.36
C GLU A 93 -42.28 24.58 11.23
N LYS A 94 -42.12 24.77 12.54
CA LYS A 94 -43.26 24.89 13.45
C LYS A 94 -43.60 26.36 13.64
N GLU A 95 -44.74 26.72 13.03
CA GLU A 95 -45.56 27.92 13.28
C GLU A 95 -45.82 28.19 14.78
#